data_AF-A0A355EU07-F1
#
_entry.id   AF-A0A355EU07-F1
#
_cell.length_a   1.000
_cell.length_b   1.000
_cell.length_c   1.000
_cell.angle_alpha   90.00
_cell.angle_beta   90.00
_cell.angle_gamma   90.00
#
_symmetry.space_group_name_H-M   'P 1'
#
loop_
_entity.id
_entity.type
_entity.pdbx_description
1 polymer ?
#
loop_
_entity_poly.entity_id
_entity_poly.type
_entity_poly.pdbx_seq_one_letter_code
_entity_poly.pdbx_strand_id
1 'polypeptide(L)' 'FVTHDQEEAFELADRLAVLSFGRLLEAGPPEELYLRPETEMVANFLGSANLMVGESTAEGVRLGPVHFPLSTRAD' A
#
# COMPACT_ATOMS: atom_id res chain seq x y z
N PHE A 1 14.74 -9.27 13.16
CA PHE A 1 14.04 -8.47 14.18
C PHE A 1 12.55 -8.56 13.90
N VAL A 2 11.69 -8.61 14.91
CA VAL A 2 10.22 -8.66 14.75
C VAL A 2 9.63 -7.68 15.75
N THR A 3 8.82 -6.74 15.28
CA THR A 3 8.19 -5.71 16.09
C THR A 3 6.77 -5.46 15.61
N HIS A 4 5.96 -4.85 16.47
CA HIS A 4 4.65 -4.30 16.13
C HIS A 4 4.73 -2.79 15.86
N ASP A 5 5.88 -2.17 16.13
CA ASP A 5 6.14 -0.77 15.89
C ASP A 5 6.68 -0.58 14.48
N GLN A 6 5.97 0.22 13.68
CA GLN A 6 6.31 0.45 12.29
C GLN A 6 7.49 1.40 12.16
N GLU A 7 7.58 2.45 12.98
CA GLU A 7 8.67 3.42 12.90
C GLU A 7 10.01 2.72 13.14
N GLU A 8 10.07 1.87 14.18
CA GLU A 8 11.25 1.07 14.46
C GLU A 8 11.61 0.11 13.31
N ALA A 9 10.61 -0.48 12.67
CA ALA A 9 10.80 -1.34 11.51
C ALA A 9 11.36 -0.58 10.29
N PHE A 10 10.86 0.63 10.02
CA PHE A 10 11.34 1.48 8.93
C PHE A 10 12.74 2.04 9.17
N GLU A 11 13.07 2.38 10.41
CA GLU A 11 14.37 2.97 10.77
C GLU A 11 15.52 1.94 10.76
N LEU A 12 15.24 0.69 11.14
CA LEU A 12 16.29 -0.30 11.42
C LEU A 12 16.48 -1.35 10.32
N ALA A 13 15.48 -1.58 9.46
CA ALA A 13 15.50 -2.72 8.56
C ALA A 13 15.96 -2.35 7.14
N ASP A 14 16.97 -3.06 6.62
CA ASP A 14 17.31 -3.01 5.20
C ASP A 14 16.20 -3.63 4.32
N ARG A 15 15.45 -4.57 4.88
CA ARG A 15 14.31 -5.25 4.24
C ARG A 15 13.24 -5.58 5.28
N LEU A 16 11.99 -5.37 4.90
CA LEU A 16 10.81 -5.70 5.69
C LEU A 16 10.04 -6.84 5.05
N ALA A 17 9.31 -7.58 5.88
CA ALA A 17 8.40 -8.64 5.49
C ALA A 17 7.09 -8.45 6.26
N VAL A 18 5.97 -8.35 5.54
CA VAL A 18 4.64 -8.20 6.15
C VAL A 18 3.94 -9.55 6.14
N LEU A 19 3.48 -9.98 7.30
CA LEU A 19 2.76 -11.24 7.47
C LEU A 19 1.32 -10.98 7.92
N SER A 20 0.39 -11.80 7.44
CA SER A 20 -1.01 -11.81 7.84
C SER A 20 -1.54 -13.24 7.89
N PHE A 21 -2.24 -13.59 8.97
CA PHE A 21 -2.79 -14.94 9.20
C PHE A 21 -1.79 -16.09 8.95
N GLY A 22 -0.52 -15.88 9.34
CA GLY A 22 0.55 -16.86 9.16
C GLY A 22 1.07 -16.98 7.73
N ARG A 23 0.71 -16.07 6.82
CA ARG A 23 1.21 -16.01 5.45
C ARG A 23 2.06 -14.77 5.24
N LEU A 24 3.15 -14.91 4.50
CA LEU A 24 3.91 -13.79 3.97
C LEU A 24 3.09 -13.13 2.86
N LEU A 25 2.81 -11.84 3.01
CA LEU A 25 2.14 -11.05 1.97
C LEU A 25 3.16 -10.46 1.02
N GLU A 26 4.07 -9.65 1.53
CA GLU A 26 5.09 -8.94 0.75
C GLU A 26 6.41 -8.87 1.51
N ALA A 27 7.53 -8.80 0.79
CA ALA A 27 8.84 -8.58 1.38
C ALA A 27 9.78 -7.80 0.45
N GLY A 28 10.35 -6.71 0.93
CA GLY A 28 11.12 -5.77 0.12
C GLY A 28 11.78 -4.67 0.96
N PRO A 29 12.47 -3.71 0.31
CA PRO A 29 12.93 -2.49 0.97
C PRO A 29 11.74 -1.74 1.60
N PRO A 30 11.90 -1.12 2.78
CA PRO A 30 10.80 -0.41 3.45
C PRO A 30 10.13 0.64 2.56
N GLU A 31 10.92 1.47 1.88
CA GLU A 31 10.43 2.55 1.01
C GLU A 31 9.57 2.02 -0.15
N GLU A 32 9.93 0.87 -0.72
CA GLU A 32 9.18 0.25 -1.82
C GLU A 32 7.83 -0.27 -1.31
N LEU A 33 7.83 -0.98 -0.18
CA LEU A 33 6.59 -1.48 0.43
C LEU A 33 5.64 -0.35 0.88
N TYR A 34 6.19 0.81 1.23
CA TYR A 34 5.40 1.99 1.59
C TYR A 34 4.83 2.72 0.36
N LEU A 35 5.67 3.01 -0.63
CA LEU A 35 5.29 3.83 -1.79
C LEU A 35 4.55 3.04 -2.86
N ARG A 36 4.80 1.75 -2.98
CA ARG A 36 4.26 0.86 -4.02
C ARG A 36 3.87 -0.51 -3.46
N PRO A 37 2.98 -0.56 -2.46
CA PRO A 37 2.47 -1.83 -1.96
C PRO A 37 1.74 -2.61 -3.06
N GLU A 38 1.97 -3.91 -3.16
CA GLU A 38 1.27 -4.77 -4.14
C GLU A 38 -0.16 -5.12 -3.68
N THR A 39 -0.41 -5.07 -2.37
CA THR A 39 -1.69 -5.42 -1.77
C THR A 39 -2.27 -4.27 -0.95
N GLU A 40 -3.60 -4.13 -1.00
CA GLU A 40 -4.34 -3.19 -0.16
C GLU A 40 -4.05 -3.38 1.33
N MET A 41 -3.86 -4.63 1.76
CA MET A 41 -3.55 -4.93 3.16
C MET A 41 -2.19 -4.36 3.57
N VAL A 42 -1.16 -4.48 2.74
CA VAL A 42 0.16 -3.90 3.03
C VAL A 42 0.11 -2.38 2.96
N ALA A 43 -0.61 -1.82 1.99
CA ALA A 43 -0.84 -0.38 1.89
C ALA A 43 -1.49 0.21 3.15
N ASN A 44 -2.52 -0.47 3.66
CA ASN A 44 -3.23 -0.08 4.88
C ASN A 44 -2.46 -0.40 6.17
N PHE A 45 -1.56 -1.39 6.12
CA PHE A 45 -0.79 -1.80 7.28
C PHE A 45 0.42 -0.89 7.51
N LEU A 46 1.22 -0.60 6.47
CA LEU A 46 2.47 0.15 6.59
C LEU A 46 2.28 1.68 6.54
N GLY A 47 1.11 2.15 6.11
CA GLY A 47 0.87 3.57 5.92
C GLY A 47 -0.49 4.02 6.43
N SER A 48 -0.59 5.31 6.73
CA SER A 48 -1.87 6.01 6.80
C SER A 48 -2.40 6.25 5.38
N ALA A 49 -2.75 5.16 4.68
CA ALA A 49 -3.30 5.24 3.34
C ALA A 49 -4.77 5.68 3.39
N ASN A 50 -5.16 6.59 2.50
CA ASN A 50 -6.56 6.90 2.27
C ASN A 50 -7.12 5.93 1.23
N LEU A 51 -7.87 4.94 1.69
CA LEU A 51 -8.62 4.03 0.82
C LEU A 51 -9.98 4.65 0.49
N MET A 52 -10.20 4.94 -0.79
CA MET A 52 -11.41 5.58 -1.28
C MET A 52 -12.05 4.74 -2.38
N VAL A 53 -13.36 4.55 -2.29
CA VAL A 53 -14.12 3.84 -3.33
C VAL A 53 -14.55 4.84 -4.39
N GLY A 54 -14.04 4.65 -5.61
CA GLY A 54 -14.37 5.48 -6.77
C GLY A 54 -14.98 4.69 -7.91
N GLU A 55 -15.65 5.39 -8.82
CA GLU A 55 -16.14 4.83 -10.06
C GLU A 55 -15.03 4.88 -11.11
N SER A 56 -14.73 3.74 -11.74
CA SER A 56 -13.83 3.69 -12.89
C SER A 56 -14.54 4.25 -14.13
N THR A 57 -13.87 5.15 -14.84
CA THR A 57 -14.38 5.81 -16.04
C THR A 57 -13.35 5.70 -17.17
N ALA A 58 -13.72 6.10 -18.38
CA ALA A 58 -12.78 6.11 -19.52
C ALA A 58 -11.62 7.11 -19.35
N GLU A 59 -11.77 8.13 -18.50
CA GLU A 59 -10.81 9.21 -18.33
C GLU A 59 -10.02 9.10 -17.00
N GLY A 60 -10.41 8.15 -16.15
CA GLY A 60 -9.78 7.92 -14.85
C GLY A 60 -10.77 7.49 -13.76
N VAL A 61 -10.53 7.91 -12.52
CA VAL A 61 -11.35 7.54 -11.35
C VAL A 61 -12.17 8.74 -10.86
N ARG A 62 -13.48 8.56 -10.70
CA ARG A 62 -14.40 9.57 -10.16
C ARG A 62 -14.65 9.34 -8.67
N LEU A 63 -14.46 10.37 -7.86
CA LEU A 63 -14.75 10.40 -6.42
C LEU A 63 -15.69 11.58 -6.13
N GLY A 64 -17.00 11.31 -6.13
CA GLY A 64 -18.03 12.34 -6.02
C GLY A 64 -17.91 13.39 -7.14
N PRO A 65 -17.75 14.69 -6.82
CA PRO A 65 -17.58 15.74 -7.83
C PRO A 65 -16.14 15.82 -8.39
N VAL A 66 -15.18 15.09 -7.82
CA VAL A 66 -13.77 15.15 -8.20
C VAL A 66 -13.43 14.05 -9.19
N HIS A 67 -12.61 14.38 -10.19
CA HIS A 67 -12.10 13.43 -11.17
C HIS A 67 -10.56 13.34 -11.07
N PHE A 68 -10.05 12.13 -10.90
CA PHE A 68 -8.63 11.83 -10.82
C PHE A 68 -8.16 11.21 -12.14
N PRO A 69 -7.19 11.84 -12.85
CA PRO A 69 -6.67 11.33 -14.12
C PRO A 69 -5.67 10.19 -13.87
N LEU A 70 -6.16 9.06 -13.36
CA LEU A 70 -5.40 7.85 -13.08
C LEU A 70 -5.70 6.80 -14.14
N SER A 71 -4.67 6.08 -14.62
CA SER A 71 -4.90 4.92 -15.48
C SER A 71 -5.57 3.82 -14.65
N THR A 72 -6.73 3.35 -15.09
CA THR A 72 -7.45 2.23 -14.46
C THR A 72 -7.05 0.88 -15.07
N ARG A 73 -6.07 0.86 -15.99
CA ARG A 73 -5.48 -0.38 -16.49
C ARG A 73 -4.45 -0.90 -15.49
N ALA A 74 -4.71 -2.10 -14.98
CA ALA A 74 -3.67 -2.94 -14.41
C ALA A 74 -2.85 -3.48 -15.59
N ASP A 75 -1.64 -2.95 -15.76
CA ASP A 75 -0.63 -3.51 -16.67
C ASP A 75 0.12 -4.66 -15.96
#